data_AF-A0A2V8UJ40-F1
#
_entry.id   AF-A0A2V8UJ40-F1
#
_cell.length_a   1.000
_cell.length_b   1.000
_cell.length_c   1.000
_cell.angle_alpha   90.00
_cell.angle_beta   90.00
_cell.angle_gamma   90.00
#
_symmetry.space_group_name_H-M   'P 1'
#
loop_
_entity.id
_entity.type
_entity.pdbx_description
1 polymer ?
#
loop_
_entity_poly.entity_id
_entity_poly.type
_entity_poly.pdbx_seq_one_letter_code
_entity_poly.pdbx_strand_id
1 'polypeptide(L)'
;MFLRSNTRIKDGKEHRYYTVVESRRLQSGKVAQRQVLYLGEINDSQQAAWRKTLEVFDEEQDRFTPLSLFAEDRPVPADALDSVQVKLREMKLERARPYGNCWLGCELWRQLQLDRFWSGKLPRGRESVAWPQVLELLVVNRLIDPGSEFHLHRQWFDHSAMDVLLEQDFAVAEKDRLYRCLDRVLEHKPDLFVHLQQRWKDLFDAEFDLLLYDLTSTYVEGEAEQNPKAKYGYSRDQRPDCKQVVIALIVTPAGLPLAYEVM
;
A
#
# COMPACT_ATOMS: atom_id res chain seq x y z
N MET A 1 -21.28 -9.57 3.66
CA MET A 1 -21.58 -8.60 4.75
C MET A 1 -22.94 -7.98 4.49
N PHE A 2 -23.64 -7.47 5.49
CA PHE A 2 -24.96 -6.84 5.33
C PHE A 2 -25.17 -5.76 6.41
N LEU A 3 -26.13 -4.86 6.18
CA LEU A 3 -26.54 -3.84 7.14
C LEU A 3 -27.63 -4.40 8.06
N ARG A 4 -27.39 -4.37 9.37
CA ARG A 4 -28.36 -4.78 10.40
C ARG A 4 -28.91 -3.55 11.10
N SER A 5 -30.24 -3.44 11.20
CA SER A 5 -30.88 -2.45 12.06
C SER A 5 -31.28 -3.05 13.40
N ASN A 6 -30.97 -2.34 14.48
CA ASN A 6 -31.40 -2.69 15.83
C ASN A 6 -32.26 -1.55 16.39
N THR A 7 -33.37 -1.91 17.01
CA THR A 7 -34.29 -0.96 17.63
C THR A 7 -34.11 -1.01 19.15
N ARG A 8 -34.07 0.16 19.79
CA ARG A 8 -34.08 0.30 21.25
C ARG A 8 -35.06 1.38 21.66
N ILE A 9 -35.88 1.11 22.67
CA ILE A 9 -36.74 2.13 23.28
C ILE A 9 -35.95 2.77 24.43
N LYS A 10 -35.80 4.09 24.41
CA LYS A 10 -35.17 4.88 25.48
C LYS A 10 -35.99 6.16 25.69
N ASP A 11 -36.27 6.50 26.95
CA ASP A 11 -37.02 7.73 27.30
C ASP A 11 -38.37 7.88 26.56
N GLY A 12 -39.05 6.76 26.33
CA GLY A 12 -40.33 6.72 25.59
C GLY A 12 -40.22 6.91 24.08
N LYS A 13 -39.01 7.10 23.54
CA LYS A 13 -38.75 7.22 22.10
C LYS A 13 -38.09 5.96 21.55
N GLU A 14 -38.51 5.57 20.35
CA GLU A 14 -37.88 4.49 19.60
C GLU A 14 -36.64 5.02 18.89
N HIS A 15 -35.49 4.41 19.17
CA HIS A 15 -34.21 4.72 18.57
C HIS A 15 -33.76 3.57 17.67
N ARG A 16 -33.35 3.86 16.44
CA ARG A 16 -32.95 2.84 15.45
C ARG A 16 -31.49 3.01 15.05
N TYR A 17 -30.67 2.03 15.43
CA TYR A 17 -29.24 2.03 15.19
C TYR A 17 -28.85 1.03 14.10
N TYR A 18 -27.78 1.33 13.38
CA TYR A 18 -27.32 0.53 12.25
C TYR A 18 -25.90 0.02 12.45
N THR A 19 -25.67 -1.22 12.01
CA THR A 19 -24.38 -1.90 12.14
C THR A 19 -24.07 -2.67 10.86
N VAL A 20 -22.84 -2.58 10.33
CA VAL A 20 -22.35 -3.47 9.28
C VAL A 20 -21.91 -4.78 9.90
N VAL A 21 -22.48 -5.89 9.43
CA VAL A 21 -22.25 -7.23 9.97
C VAL A 21 -21.70 -8.15 8.89
N GLU A 22 -20.67 -8.91 9.25
CA GLU A 22 -20.09 -9.98 8.45
C GLU A 22 -20.59 -11.34 8.94
N SER A 23 -21.19 -12.14 8.06
CA SER A 23 -21.54 -13.53 8.34
C SER A 23 -20.38 -14.45 7.96
N ARG A 24 -19.93 -15.29 8.90
CA ARG A 24 -18.92 -16.33 8.69
C ARG A 24 -19.54 -17.69 8.95
N ARG A 25 -19.40 -18.62 8.00
CA ARG A 25 -19.88 -20.00 8.17
C ARG A 25 -18.87 -20.77 9.03
N LEU A 26 -19.34 -21.37 10.11
CA LEU A 26 -18.54 -22.20 10.99
C LEU A 26 -18.48 -23.64 10.47
N GLN A 27 -17.46 -24.39 10.89
CA GLN A 27 -17.35 -25.82 10.61
C GLN A 27 -18.58 -26.62 11.09
N SER A 28 -19.24 -26.16 12.16
CA SER A 28 -20.49 -26.75 12.67
C SER A 28 -21.72 -26.50 11.77
N GLY A 29 -21.56 -25.83 10.63
CA GLY A 29 -22.65 -25.44 9.73
C GLY A 29 -23.43 -24.20 10.19
N LYS A 30 -23.23 -23.75 11.44
CA LYS A 30 -23.81 -22.52 11.99
C LYS A 30 -23.16 -21.27 11.39
N VAL A 31 -23.84 -20.13 11.47
CA VAL A 31 -23.31 -18.84 11.03
C VAL A 31 -22.94 -18.02 12.27
N ALA A 32 -21.69 -17.56 12.34
CA ALA A 32 -21.26 -16.54 13.29
C ALA A 32 -21.36 -15.16 12.63
N GLN A 33 -21.88 -14.18 13.37
CA GLN A 33 -21.98 -12.79 12.91
C GLN A 33 -20.95 -11.95 13.64
N ARG A 34 -20.04 -11.30 12.89
CA ARG A 34 -19.06 -10.34 13.40
C ARG A 34 -19.52 -8.93 13.07
N GLN A 35 -19.63 -8.07 14.07
CA GLN A 35 -19.81 -6.64 13.86
C GLN A 35 -18.53 -6.06 13.25
N VAL A 36 -18.64 -5.47 12.06
CA VAL A 36 -17.54 -4.84 11.33
C VAL A 36 -17.44 -3.35 11.68
N LEU A 37 -18.58 -2.66 11.70
CA LEU A 37 -18.65 -1.22 11.97
C LEU A 37 -20.00 -0.85 12.57
N TYR A 38 -19.98 -0.12 13.70
CA TYR A 38 -21.18 0.51 14.26
C TYR A 38 -21.38 1.88 13.64
N LEU A 39 -22.54 2.12 13.06
CA LEU A 39 -22.84 3.38 12.38
C LEU A 39 -23.68 4.35 13.22
N GLY A 40 -24.21 3.89 14.36
CA GLY A 40 -25.08 4.71 15.20
C GLY A 40 -26.50 4.87 14.64
N GLU A 41 -27.19 5.89 15.14
CA GLU A 41 -28.47 6.33 14.57
C GLU A 41 -28.21 7.04 13.25
N ILE A 42 -29.06 6.80 12.25
CA ILE A 42 -29.06 7.54 11.00
C ILE A 42 -30.23 8.51 11.11
N ASN A 43 -29.94 9.79 11.33
CA ASN A 43 -30.97 10.83 11.29
C ASN A 43 -31.20 11.34 9.86
N ASP A 44 -32.21 12.18 9.63
CA ASP A 44 -32.55 12.68 8.29
C ASP A 44 -31.39 13.39 7.58
N SER A 45 -30.55 14.12 8.33
CA SER A 45 -29.35 14.78 7.78
C SER A 45 -28.26 13.78 7.37
N GLN A 46 -28.08 12.70 8.12
CA GLN A 46 -27.17 11.60 7.78
C GLN A 46 -27.74 10.74 6.66
N GLN A 47 -29.06 10.54 6.62
CA GLN A 47 -29.73 9.86 5.52
C GLN A 47 -29.58 10.64 4.22
N ALA A 48 -29.68 11.97 4.26
CA ALA A 48 -29.38 12.84 3.13
C ALA A 48 -27.89 12.80 2.76
N ALA A 49 -26.97 12.85 3.73
CA ALA A 49 -25.53 12.72 3.48
C ALA A 49 -25.13 11.32 2.97
N TRP A 50 -25.91 10.28 3.29
CA TRP A 50 -25.72 8.90 2.86
C TRP A 50 -26.54 8.52 1.63
N ARG A 51 -27.43 9.41 1.12
CA ARG A 51 -27.92 9.31 -0.25
C ARG A 51 -26.66 9.44 -1.12
N LYS A 52 -26.05 8.29 -1.41
CA LYS A 52 -24.80 8.20 -2.14
C LYS A 52 -25.06 8.80 -3.50
N THR A 53 -24.58 10.03 -3.65
CA THR A 53 -24.51 10.69 -4.93
C THR A 53 -23.21 10.20 -5.54
N LEU A 54 -23.29 9.51 -6.67
CA LEU A 54 -22.11 9.15 -7.45
C LEU A 54 -22.06 10.10 -8.64
N GLU A 55 -20.85 10.52 -9.00
CA GLU A 55 -20.61 11.11 -10.31
C GLU A 55 -20.70 9.98 -11.34
N VAL A 56 -21.74 10.04 -12.17
CA VAL A 56 -21.94 9.11 -13.28
C VAL A 56 -21.56 9.85 -14.55
N PHE A 57 -20.67 9.24 -15.33
CA PHE A 57 -20.29 9.76 -16.64
C PHE A 57 -21.42 9.50 -17.63
N ASP A 58 -21.99 10.56 -18.19
CA ASP A 58 -22.97 10.52 -19.26
C ASP A 58 -22.23 10.51 -20.61
N GLU A 59 -22.22 9.36 -21.28
CA GLU A 59 -21.54 9.18 -22.58
C GLU A 59 -22.17 10.01 -23.70
N GLU A 60 -23.46 10.35 -23.63
CA GLU A 60 -24.13 11.17 -24.66
C GLU A 60 -23.77 12.65 -24.52
N GLN A 61 -23.58 13.09 -23.28
CA GLN A 61 -23.33 14.50 -22.95
C GLN A 61 -21.87 14.82 -22.64
N ASP A 62 -20.99 13.81 -22.67
CA ASP A 62 -19.55 13.88 -22.37
C ASP A 62 -19.26 14.62 -21.05
N ARG A 63 -20.06 14.35 -20.01
CA ARG A 63 -19.96 15.03 -18.72
C ARG A 63 -20.33 14.15 -17.55
N PHE A 64 -19.77 14.45 -16.38
CA PHE A 64 -20.16 13.83 -15.13
C PHE A 64 -21.41 14.50 -14.57
N THR A 65 -22.42 13.69 -14.23
CA THR A 65 -23.65 14.14 -13.58
C THR A 65 -23.81 13.45 -12.24
N PRO A 66 -24.11 14.18 -11.16
CA PRO A 66 -24.37 13.58 -9.85
C PRO A 66 -25.71 12.82 -9.87
N LEU A 67 -25.69 11.50 -9.64
CA LEU A 67 -26.89 10.68 -9.53
C LEU A 67 -27.07 10.10 -8.12
N SER A 68 -28.30 10.13 -7.62
CA SER A 68 -28.68 9.48 -6.35
C SER A 68 -28.96 7.99 -6.54
N LEU A 69 -28.27 7.13 -5.80
CA LEU A 69 -28.47 5.68 -5.87
C LEU A 69 -29.62 5.19 -4.98
N PHE A 70 -30.52 4.39 -5.56
CA PHE A 70 -31.57 3.67 -4.85
C PHE A 70 -31.49 2.18 -5.13
N ALA A 71 -31.93 1.34 -4.19
CA ALA A 71 -32.05 -0.09 -4.47
C ALA A 71 -33.27 -0.33 -5.37
N GLU A 72 -33.15 -1.20 -6.37
CA GLU A 72 -34.26 -1.57 -7.28
C GLU A 72 -35.49 -2.11 -6.53
N ASP A 73 -35.30 -2.74 -5.36
CA ASP A 73 -36.38 -3.34 -4.57
C ASP A 73 -37.23 -2.32 -3.79
N ARG A 74 -37.01 -1.02 -3.98
CA ARG A 74 -37.71 0.06 -3.28
C ARG A 74 -38.07 1.21 -4.23
N PRO A 75 -39.20 1.89 -4.01
CA PRO A 75 -39.56 3.06 -4.79
C PRO A 75 -38.55 4.20 -4.57
N VAL A 76 -38.21 4.89 -5.64
CA VAL A 76 -37.45 6.14 -5.58
C VAL A 76 -38.36 7.21 -4.95
N PRO A 77 -37.88 7.96 -3.94
CA PRO A 77 -38.62 9.10 -3.38
C PRO A 77 -38.98 10.13 -4.45
N ALA A 78 -40.19 10.69 -4.40
CA ALA A 78 -40.67 11.65 -5.41
C ALA A 78 -39.87 12.97 -5.45
N ASP A 79 -39.14 13.29 -4.38
CA ASP A 79 -38.22 14.43 -4.25
C ASP A 79 -36.83 14.16 -4.83
N ALA A 80 -36.52 12.92 -5.25
CA ALA A 80 -35.22 12.58 -5.78
C ALA A 80 -35.11 13.01 -7.24
N LEU A 81 -34.34 14.07 -7.48
CA LEU A 81 -33.87 14.45 -8.81
C LEU A 81 -32.68 13.56 -9.19
N ASP A 82 -32.57 13.25 -10.48
CA ASP A 82 -31.43 12.54 -11.06
C ASP A 82 -31.09 11.23 -10.32
N SER A 83 -32.05 10.32 -10.28
CA SER A 83 -31.96 9.07 -9.54
C SER A 83 -31.69 7.87 -10.43
N VAL A 84 -30.91 6.90 -9.95
CA VAL A 84 -30.73 5.59 -10.59
C VAL A 84 -31.04 4.47 -9.60
N GLN A 85 -31.80 3.47 -10.06
CA GLN A 85 -32.03 2.25 -9.30
C GLN A 85 -30.97 1.21 -9.62
N VAL A 86 -30.36 0.64 -8.59
CA VAL A 86 -29.26 -0.32 -8.66
C VAL A 86 -29.75 -1.69 -8.24
N LYS A 87 -29.45 -2.69 -9.08
CA LYS A 87 -29.70 -4.09 -8.78
C LYS A 87 -28.67 -4.62 -7.78
N LEU A 88 -28.90 -4.36 -6.50
CA LEU A 88 -27.96 -4.76 -5.43
C LEU A 88 -27.66 -6.27 -5.42
N ARG A 89 -28.61 -7.11 -5.87
CA ARG A 89 -28.44 -8.57 -5.98
C ARG A 89 -27.45 -8.97 -7.08
N GLU A 90 -27.25 -8.12 -8.07
CA GLU A 90 -26.35 -8.34 -9.19
C GLU A 90 -24.99 -7.65 -8.99
N MET A 91 -24.83 -6.81 -7.95
CA MET A 91 -23.53 -6.22 -7.63
C MET A 91 -22.51 -7.31 -7.29
N LYS A 92 -21.41 -7.30 -8.04
CA LYS A 92 -20.24 -8.15 -7.82
C LYS A 92 -19.04 -7.27 -7.51
N LEU A 93 -18.26 -7.68 -6.52
CA LEU A 93 -16.95 -7.10 -6.29
C LEU A 93 -15.96 -7.87 -7.17
N GLU A 94 -15.46 -7.23 -8.22
CA GLU A 94 -14.44 -7.79 -9.11
C GLU A 94 -13.11 -7.12 -8.83
N ARG A 95 -12.02 -7.90 -8.88
CA ARG A 95 -10.64 -7.42 -8.69
C ARG A 95 -10.48 -6.60 -7.40
N ALA A 96 -10.86 -7.18 -6.26
CA ALA A 96 -10.60 -6.58 -4.96
C ALA A 96 -9.08 -6.58 -4.69
N ARG A 97 -8.47 -5.39 -4.59
CA ARG A 97 -7.03 -5.22 -4.38
C ARG A 97 -6.77 -4.39 -3.11
N PRO A 98 -5.70 -4.67 -2.35
CA PRO A 98 -5.28 -3.82 -1.25
C PRO A 98 -4.89 -2.42 -1.77
N TYR A 99 -5.62 -1.41 -1.30
CA TYR A 99 -5.35 0.00 -1.60
C TYR A 99 -4.66 0.71 -0.44
N GLY A 100 -5.22 0.61 0.78
CA GLY A 100 -4.80 1.46 1.90
C GLY A 100 -3.35 1.28 2.34
N ASN A 101 -2.82 0.05 2.31
CA ASN A 101 -1.42 -0.22 2.61
C ASN A 101 -0.48 0.32 1.52
N CYS A 102 -0.83 0.12 0.25
CA CYS A 102 -0.07 0.63 -0.89
C CYS A 102 -0.05 2.16 -0.88
N TRP A 103 -1.22 2.78 -0.69
CA TRP A 103 -1.36 4.22 -0.55
C TRP A 103 -0.50 4.78 0.59
N LEU A 104 -0.52 4.12 1.76
CA LEU A 104 0.32 4.54 2.89
C LEU A 104 1.81 4.45 2.54
N GLY A 105 2.23 3.41 1.82
CA GLY A 105 3.60 3.29 1.32
C GLY A 105 4.00 4.46 0.41
N CYS A 106 3.15 4.81 -0.56
CA CYS A 106 3.37 5.97 -1.44
C CYS A 106 3.34 7.31 -0.68
N GLU A 107 2.49 7.42 0.35
CA GLU A 107 2.45 8.60 1.21
C GLU A 107 3.73 8.76 2.02
N LEU A 108 4.26 7.67 2.62
CA LEU A 108 5.54 7.71 3.32
C LEU A 108 6.69 8.05 2.37
N TRP A 109 6.68 7.50 1.15
CA TRP A 109 7.63 7.84 0.10
C TRP A 109 7.66 9.36 -0.20
N ARG A 110 6.48 9.98 -0.35
CA ARG A 110 6.34 11.43 -0.54
C ARG A 110 6.73 12.24 0.71
N GLN A 111 6.39 11.79 1.91
CA GLN A 111 6.79 12.48 3.15
C GLN A 111 8.30 12.47 3.38
N LEU A 112 8.97 11.39 2.93
CA LEU A 112 10.43 11.31 2.89
C LEU A 112 11.04 12.08 1.70
N GLN A 113 10.21 12.69 0.86
CA GLN A 113 10.61 13.44 -0.34
C GLN A 113 11.47 12.61 -1.31
N LEU A 114 11.27 11.29 -1.32
CA LEU A 114 12.00 10.37 -2.18
C LEU A 114 11.56 10.51 -3.63
N ASP A 115 10.31 10.89 -3.88
CA ASP A 115 9.78 11.27 -5.19
C ASP A 115 10.63 12.37 -5.85
N ARG A 116 10.92 13.44 -5.12
CA ARG A 116 11.72 14.57 -5.60
C ARG A 116 13.19 14.22 -5.72
N PHE A 117 13.75 13.57 -4.70
CA PHE A 117 15.15 13.15 -4.68
C PHE A 117 15.47 12.25 -5.89
N TRP A 118 14.68 11.20 -6.09
CA TRP A 118 14.93 10.25 -7.18
C TRP A 118 14.58 10.82 -8.55
N SER A 119 13.59 11.71 -8.67
CA SER A 119 13.34 12.40 -9.94
C SER A 119 14.53 13.24 -10.40
N GLY A 120 15.30 13.81 -9.46
CA GLY A 120 16.53 14.54 -9.76
C GLY A 120 17.73 13.64 -10.10
N LYS A 121 17.82 12.46 -9.46
CA LYS A 121 18.95 11.51 -9.64
C LYS A 121 18.76 10.58 -10.83
N LEU A 122 17.52 10.19 -11.11
CA LEU A 122 17.15 9.25 -12.17
C LEU A 122 16.26 9.97 -13.20
N PRO A 123 16.84 10.88 -14.02
CA PRO A 123 16.06 11.64 -14.99
C PRO A 123 15.39 10.71 -16.00
N ARG A 124 14.23 11.16 -16.52
CA ARG A 124 13.51 10.43 -17.55
C ARG A 124 14.39 10.29 -18.80
N GLY A 125 14.63 9.05 -19.20
CA GLY A 125 15.22 8.72 -20.50
C GLY A 125 14.17 8.73 -21.61
N ARG A 126 14.39 7.90 -22.64
CA ARG A 126 13.41 7.63 -23.71
C ARG A 126 12.36 6.58 -23.31
N GLU A 127 12.38 6.11 -22.06
CA GLU A 127 11.50 5.05 -21.59
C GLU A 127 10.09 5.60 -21.30
N SER A 128 9.06 4.76 -21.51
CA SER A 128 7.66 5.10 -21.21
C SER A 128 7.40 5.26 -19.72
N VAL A 129 8.12 4.51 -18.88
CA VAL A 129 7.98 4.52 -17.41
C VAL A 129 9.21 5.15 -16.76
N ALA A 130 8.99 6.08 -15.83
CA ALA A 130 10.08 6.73 -15.11
C ALA A 130 10.66 5.82 -14.03
N TRP A 131 12.00 5.78 -13.93
CA TRP A 131 12.70 4.97 -12.92
C TRP A 131 12.30 5.25 -11.47
N PRO A 132 12.02 6.51 -11.06
CA PRO A 132 11.52 6.76 -9.71
C PRO A 132 10.23 6.00 -9.38
N GLN A 133 9.32 5.80 -10.34
CA GLN A 133 8.07 5.06 -10.13
C GLN A 133 8.33 3.56 -9.97
N VAL A 134 9.31 3.01 -10.72
CA VAL A 134 9.76 1.62 -10.56
C VAL A 134 10.38 1.42 -9.17
N LEU A 135 11.17 2.39 -8.71
CA LEU A 135 11.79 2.33 -7.39
C LEU A 135 10.75 2.45 -6.27
N GLU A 136 9.79 3.37 -6.41
CA GLU A 136 8.67 3.49 -5.49
C GLU A 136 7.88 2.16 -5.40
N LEU A 137 7.61 1.53 -6.54
CA LEU A 137 6.98 0.20 -6.59
C LEU A 137 7.76 -0.85 -5.79
N LEU A 138 9.07 -0.94 -6.00
CA LEU A 138 9.94 -1.88 -5.31
C LEU A 138 9.98 -1.64 -3.80
N VAL A 139 10.05 -0.37 -3.38
CA VAL A 139 10.09 0.00 -1.96
C VAL A 139 8.75 -0.29 -1.28
N VAL A 140 7.64 0.10 -1.89
CA VAL A 140 6.29 -0.17 -1.36
C VAL A 140 6.03 -1.68 -1.29
N ASN A 141 6.44 -2.46 -2.30
CA ASN A 141 6.37 -3.92 -2.23
C ASN A 141 7.18 -4.47 -1.05
N ARG A 142 8.42 -4.00 -0.85
CA ARG A 142 9.30 -4.47 0.25
C ARG A 142 8.71 -4.20 1.64
N LEU A 143 7.95 -3.11 1.80
CA LEU A 143 7.27 -2.76 3.05
C LEU A 143 6.03 -3.62 3.33
N ILE A 144 5.37 -4.14 2.29
CA ILE A 144 4.06 -4.78 2.40
C ILE A 144 4.14 -6.31 2.27
N ASP A 145 4.80 -6.80 1.22
CA ASP A 145 4.93 -8.22 0.89
C ASP A 145 6.36 -8.48 0.40
N PRO A 146 7.36 -8.46 1.31
CA PRO A 146 8.76 -8.61 0.93
C PRO A 146 8.99 -9.94 0.24
N GLY A 147 9.35 -9.87 -1.04
CA GLY A 147 9.63 -11.04 -1.88
C GLY A 147 10.69 -10.76 -2.93
N SER A 148 10.79 -11.64 -3.92
CA SER A 148 11.63 -11.39 -5.10
C SER A 148 10.93 -10.44 -6.07
N GLU A 149 11.72 -9.73 -6.88
CA GLU A 149 11.22 -8.90 -7.98
C GLU A 149 10.39 -9.74 -8.96
N PHE A 150 10.71 -11.03 -9.09
CA PHE A 150 9.94 -11.97 -9.89
C PHE A 150 8.55 -12.27 -9.30
N HIS A 151 8.43 -12.41 -7.97
CA HIS A 151 7.12 -12.53 -7.31
C HIS A 151 6.30 -11.25 -7.47
N LEU A 152 6.94 -10.09 -7.34
CA LEU A 152 6.32 -8.79 -7.59
C LEU A 152 5.72 -8.74 -8.99
N HIS A 153 6.54 -9.02 -10.01
CA HIS A 153 6.16 -9.05 -11.42
C HIS A 153 5.03 -10.03 -11.71
N ARG A 154 5.14 -11.27 -11.22
CA ARG A 154 4.23 -12.37 -11.61
C ARG A 154 2.91 -12.36 -10.85
N GLN A 155 2.89 -11.87 -9.61
CA GLN A 155 1.76 -12.04 -8.71
C GLN A 155 1.36 -10.74 -8.02
N TRP A 156 2.26 -10.11 -7.28
CA TRP A 156 1.84 -9.06 -6.34
C TRP A 156 1.28 -7.83 -7.04
N PHE A 157 1.86 -7.39 -8.16
CA PHE A 157 1.42 -6.17 -8.85
C PHE A 157 -0.07 -6.24 -9.24
N ASP A 158 -0.49 -7.31 -9.92
CA ASP A 158 -1.88 -7.50 -10.39
C ASP A 158 -2.90 -7.62 -9.25
N HIS A 159 -2.43 -7.97 -8.05
CA HIS A 159 -3.25 -8.09 -6.85
C HIS A 159 -3.17 -6.83 -5.97
N SER A 160 -2.39 -5.81 -6.35
CA SER A 160 -2.20 -4.54 -5.62
C SER A 160 -2.84 -3.36 -6.36
N ALA A 161 -3.09 -2.26 -5.66
CA ALA A 161 -3.57 -1.02 -6.30
C ALA A 161 -2.43 -0.13 -6.86
N MET A 162 -1.23 -0.68 -7.06
CA MET A 162 -0.07 0.11 -7.48
C MET A 162 -0.18 0.67 -8.90
N ASP A 163 -0.93 0.01 -9.79
CA ASP A 163 -1.26 0.53 -11.12
C ASP A 163 -2.02 1.86 -11.03
N VAL A 164 -3.03 1.92 -10.16
CA VAL A 164 -3.81 3.13 -9.90
C VAL A 164 -2.98 4.20 -9.19
N LEU A 165 -2.22 3.81 -8.18
CA LEU A 165 -1.44 4.77 -7.36
C LEU A 165 -0.26 5.40 -8.11
N LEU A 166 0.36 4.66 -9.01
CA LEU A 166 1.47 5.16 -9.84
C LEU A 166 0.99 5.78 -11.15
N GLU A 167 -0.30 5.63 -11.48
CA GLU A 167 -0.88 5.96 -12.79
C GLU A 167 -0.08 5.31 -13.94
N GLN A 168 0.23 4.01 -13.79
CA GLN A 168 0.99 3.23 -14.75
C GLN A 168 0.29 1.90 -15.03
N ASP A 169 0.48 1.38 -16.24
CA ASP A 169 0.13 0.01 -16.58
C ASP A 169 1.20 -0.98 -16.12
N PHE A 170 1.08 -2.25 -16.51
CA PHE A 170 2.00 -3.31 -16.14
C PHE A 170 3.47 -3.07 -16.57
N ALA A 171 3.76 -2.12 -17.47
CA ALA A 171 5.13 -1.82 -17.90
C ALA A 171 6.03 -1.38 -16.74
N VAL A 172 5.48 -0.80 -15.66
CA VAL A 172 6.26 -0.45 -14.45
C VAL A 172 6.77 -1.68 -13.71
N ALA A 173 6.01 -2.78 -13.79
CA ALA A 173 6.30 -4.06 -13.14
C ALA A 173 6.97 -5.07 -14.09
N GLU A 174 7.43 -4.65 -15.27
CA GLU A 174 8.16 -5.52 -16.18
C GLU A 174 9.42 -6.09 -15.52
N LYS A 175 9.61 -7.41 -15.59
CA LYS A 175 10.69 -8.13 -14.91
C LYS A 175 12.06 -7.47 -15.08
N ASP A 176 12.49 -7.22 -16.32
CA ASP A 176 13.82 -6.69 -16.61
C ASP A 176 13.98 -5.25 -16.08
N ARG A 177 12.89 -4.48 -16.05
CA ARG A 177 12.86 -3.13 -15.50
C ARG A 177 13.06 -3.15 -13.98
N LEU A 178 12.38 -4.05 -13.27
CA LEU A 178 12.55 -4.20 -11.83
C LEU A 178 14.01 -4.48 -11.45
N TYR A 179 14.66 -5.44 -12.14
CA TYR A 179 16.06 -5.77 -11.87
C TYR A 179 17.02 -4.62 -12.21
N ARG A 180 16.86 -3.99 -13.39
CA ARG A 180 17.73 -2.87 -13.81
C ARG A 180 17.58 -1.62 -12.94
N CYS A 181 16.45 -1.47 -12.25
CA CYS A 181 16.23 -0.31 -11.38
C CYS A 181 17.25 -0.27 -10.24
N LEU A 182 17.58 -1.41 -9.64
CA LEU A 182 18.49 -1.47 -8.48
C LEU A 182 19.94 -1.12 -8.86
N ASP A 183 20.38 -1.52 -10.05
CA ASP A 183 21.72 -1.18 -10.56
C ASP A 183 21.93 0.33 -10.68
N ARG A 184 20.87 1.06 -11.03
CA ARG A 184 20.88 2.53 -11.16
C ARG A 184 20.86 3.26 -9.81
N VAL A 185 20.39 2.61 -8.75
CA VAL A 185 20.25 3.22 -7.42
C VAL A 185 21.57 3.21 -6.67
N LEU A 186 22.40 2.19 -6.90
CA LEU A 186 23.60 1.93 -6.09
C LEU A 186 24.60 3.10 -6.13
N GLU A 187 24.78 3.74 -7.27
CA GLU A 187 25.72 4.87 -7.42
C GLU A 187 25.33 6.09 -6.57
N HIS A 188 24.03 6.25 -6.27
CA HIS A 188 23.49 7.36 -5.50
C HIS A 188 23.40 7.07 -3.99
N LYS A 189 23.89 5.92 -3.52
CA LYS A 189 23.84 5.51 -2.11
C LYS A 189 24.34 6.60 -1.15
N PRO A 190 25.49 7.27 -1.37
CA PRO A 190 25.98 8.31 -0.45
C PRO A 190 25.01 9.50 -0.37
N ASP A 191 24.51 9.96 -1.51
CA ASP A 191 23.57 11.09 -1.57
C ASP A 191 22.24 10.76 -0.89
N LEU A 192 21.78 9.50 -1.03
CA LEU A 192 20.57 9.02 -0.36
C LEU A 192 20.73 9.06 1.17
N PHE A 193 21.88 8.64 1.70
CA PHE A 193 22.15 8.69 3.13
C PHE A 193 22.13 10.12 3.67
N VAL A 194 22.73 11.07 2.96
CA VAL A 194 22.69 12.49 3.31
C VAL A 194 21.25 13.02 3.28
N HIS A 195 20.48 12.67 2.25
CA HIS A 195 19.07 13.05 2.14
C HIS A 195 18.25 12.52 3.32
N LEU A 196 18.35 11.22 3.62
CA LEU A 196 17.60 10.60 4.72
C LEU A 196 18.01 11.16 6.07
N GLN A 197 19.30 11.42 6.31
CA GLN A 197 19.77 12.05 7.54
C GLN A 197 19.10 13.42 7.75
N GLN A 198 18.96 14.22 6.67
CA GLN A 198 18.25 15.50 6.75
C GLN A 198 16.75 15.29 7.04
N ARG A 199 16.11 14.31 6.40
CA ARG A 199 14.70 13.98 6.67
C ARG A 199 14.47 13.57 8.12
N TRP A 200 15.39 12.82 8.72
CA TRP A 200 15.33 12.45 10.13
C TRP A 200 15.42 13.64 11.06
N LYS A 201 16.28 14.62 10.76
CA LYS A 201 16.32 15.91 11.50
C LYS A 201 14.99 16.64 11.39
N ASP A 202 14.50 16.84 10.16
CA ASP A 202 13.32 17.66 9.90
C ASP A 202 12.03 17.06 10.50
N LEU A 203 11.90 15.73 10.46
CA LEU A 203 10.67 15.04 10.87
C LEU A 203 10.65 14.66 12.35
N PHE A 204 11.82 14.36 12.92
CA PHE A 204 11.91 13.73 14.25
C PHE A 204 12.87 14.45 15.20
N ASP A 205 13.46 15.58 14.79
CA ASP A 205 14.48 16.30 15.56
C ASP A 205 15.64 15.36 15.95
N ALA A 206 16.03 14.49 15.02
CA ALA A 206 17.01 13.45 15.29
C ALA A 206 18.41 14.03 15.55
N GLU A 207 18.98 13.70 16.70
CA GLU A 207 20.37 13.99 17.07
C GLU A 207 21.31 12.84 16.63
N PHE A 208 22.56 13.19 16.31
CA PHE A 208 23.58 12.24 15.81
C PHE A 208 24.81 12.17 16.70
N ASP A 209 24.69 12.54 17.97
CA ASP A 209 25.81 12.57 18.92
C ASP A 209 26.28 11.17 19.32
N LEU A 210 25.33 10.21 19.34
CA LEU A 210 25.60 8.80 19.55
C LEU A 210 25.06 8.01 18.36
N LEU A 211 25.92 7.23 17.72
CA LEU A 211 25.56 6.32 16.64
C LEU A 211 25.75 4.88 17.11
N LEU A 212 24.72 4.06 16.91
CA LEU A 212 24.80 2.63 17.15
C LEU A 212 25.31 1.96 15.88
N TYR A 213 26.38 1.18 16.05
CA TYR A 213 26.99 0.39 14.99
C TYR A 213 26.79 -1.08 15.30
N ASP A 214 26.08 -1.78 14.41
CA ASP A 214 25.94 -3.23 14.49
C ASP A 214 26.45 -3.91 13.22
N LEU A 215 26.98 -5.10 13.41
CA LEU A 215 27.42 -5.98 12.34
C LEU A 215 26.48 -7.16 12.29
N THR A 216 25.93 -7.46 11.11
CA THR A 216 25.28 -8.75 10.83
C THR A 216 25.98 -9.44 9.67
N SER A 217 25.74 -10.73 9.48
CA SER A 217 26.28 -11.51 8.39
C SER A 217 25.16 -12.27 7.70
N THR A 218 25.26 -12.46 6.39
CA THR A 218 24.40 -13.39 5.66
C THR A 218 25.25 -14.23 4.72
N TYR A 219 24.74 -15.38 4.30
CA TYR A 219 25.42 -16.29 3.39
C TYR A 219 24.78 -16.28 2.01
N VAL A 220 25.57 -16.67 1.01
CA VAL A 220 25.12 -16.83 -0.37
C VAL A 220 25.16 -18.32 -0.71
N GLU A 221 24.08 -18.82 -1.33
CA GLU A 221 24.06 -20.18 -1.87
C GLU A 221 24.75 -20.23 -3.24
N GLY A 222 25.55 -21.27 -3.47
CA GLY A 222 26.39 -21.43 -4.66
C GLY A 222 27.77 -20.76 -4.53
N GLU A 223 28.47 -20.66 -5.66
CA GLU A 223 29.89 -20.29 -5.68
C GLU A 223 30.16 -18.79 -5.57
N ALA A 224 29.15 -17.94 -5.81
CA ALA A 224 29.25 -16.47 -5.77
C ALA A 224 30.48 -15.90 -6.53
N GLU A 225 30.85 -16.50 -7.66
CA GLU A 225 32.09 -16.20 -8.40
C GLU A 225 32.21 -14.73 -8.82
N GLN A 226 31.08 -14.08 -9.08
CA GLN A 226 31.00 -12.68 -9.50
C GLN A 226 30.90 -11.69 -8.34
N ASN A 227 30.87 -12.17 -7.08
CA ASN A 227 30.79 -11.32 -5.91
C ASN A 227 32.12 -11.31 -5.13
N PRO A 228 33.00 -10.31 -5.34
CA PRO A 228 34.29 -10.25 -4.66
C PRO A 228 34.19 -10.00 -3.14
N LYS A 229 33.02 -9.56 -2.65
CA LYS A 229 32.75 -9.38 -1.22
C LYS A 229 32.40 -10.70 -0.53
N ALA A 230 31.89 -11.69 -1.27
CA ALA A 230 31.50 -12.98 -0.71
C ALA A 230 32.74 -13.84 -0.39
N LYS A 231 32.99 -14.08 0.91
CA LYS A 231 34.15 -14.84 1.40
C LYS A 231 33.74 -15.84 2.47
N TYR A 232 34.51 -16.92 2.62
CA TYR A 232 34.35 -17.80 3.78
C TYR A 232 34.71 -17.05 5.06
N GLY A 233 33.95 -17.28 6.12
CA GLY A 233 34.10 -16.57 7.39
C GLY A 233 33.26 -17.15 8.51
N TYR A 234 33.24 -16.47 9.64
CA TYR A 234 32.45 -16.87 10.80
C TYR A 234 30.95 -16.75 10.51
N SER A 235 30.27 -17.90 10.35
CA SER A 235 28.84 -17.96 10.07
C SER A 235 28.01 -17.89 11.36
N ARG A 236 27.24 -16.82 11.51
CA ARG A 236 26.22 -16.74 12.57
C ARG A 236 25.03 -17.67 12.32
N ASP A 237 24.79 -18.03 11.06
CA ASP A 237 23.72 -18.92 10.61
C ASP A 237 24.15 -20.40 10.58
N GLN A 238 25.33 -20.74 11.14
CA GLN A 238 25.88 -22.10 11.18
C GLN A 238 26.09 -22.73 9.78
N ARG A 239 26.42 -21.91 8.77
CA ARG A 239 26.77 -22.29 7.38
C ARG A 239 28.23 -21.98 7.03
N PRO A 240 29.21 -22.68 7.63
CA PRO A 240 30.63 -22.48 7.31
C PRO A 240 30.97 -22.96 5.89
N ASP A 241 30.11 -23.76 5.28
CA ASP A 241 30.19 -24.27 3.91
C ASP A 241 29.84 -23.22 2.84
N CYS A 242 29.24 -22.08 3.24
CA CYS A 242 28.86 -21.01 2.32
C CYS A 242 29.75 -19.79 2.45
N LYS A 243 29.97 -19.11 1.32
CA LYS A 243 30.52 -17.76 1.31
C LYS A 243 29.52 -16.80 1.95
N GLN A 244 30.05 -15.79 2.62
CA GLN A 244 29.31 -14.84 3.42
C GLN A 244 29.66 -13.42 3.04
N VAL A 245 28.74 -12.52 3.33
CA VAL A 245 28.96 -11.07 3.31
C VAL A 245 28.61 -10.51 4.69
N VAL A 246 29.39 -9.53 5.14
CA VAL A 246 29.12 -8.82 6.38
C VAL A 246 28.42 -7.52 6.06
N ILE A 247 27.34 -7.22 6.77
CA ILE A 247 26.58 -5.99 6.63
C ILE A 247 26.79 -5.18 7.90
N ALA A 248 27.43 -4.03 7.75
CA ALA A 248 27.52 -3.03 8.79
C ALA A 248 26.34 -2.08 8.67
N LEU A 249 25.63 -1.84 9.76
CA LEU A 249 24.50 -0.92 9.82
C LEU A 249 24.76 0.15 10.90
N ILE A 250 24.51 1.41 10.54
CA ILE A 250 24.60 2.55 11.44
C ILE A 250 23.20 3.12 11.64
N VAL A 251 22.74 3.19 12.89
CA VAL A 251 21.44 3.74 13.27
C VAL A 251 21.55 4.74 14.42
N THR A 252 20.57 5.63 14.55
CA THR A 252 20.40 6.45 15.76
C THR A 252 19.90 5.60 16.93
N PRO A 253 19.96 6.08 18.19
CA PRO A 253 19.34 5.42 19.34
C PRO A 253 17.82 5.23 19.19
N ALA A 254 17.17 6.09 18.39
CA ALA A 254 15.75 5.96 18.04
C ALA A 254 15.48 4.92 16.93
N GLY A 255 16.52 4.27 16.40
CA GLY A 255 16.41 3.24 15.37
C GLY A 255 16.31 3.77 13.95
N LEU A 256 16.67 5.03 13.69
CA LEU A 256 16.65 5.60 12.34
C LEU A 256 17.91 5.22 11.57
N PRO A 257 17.82 4.60 10.38
CA PRO A 257 18.98 4.18 9.61
C PRO A 257 19.69 5.37 8.97
N LEU A 258 21.01 5.37 9.06
CA LEU A 258 21.86 6.44 8.52
C LEU A 258 22.75 5.96 7.38
N ALA A 259 23.35 4.81 7.54
CA ALA A 259 24.22 4.23 6.54
C ALA A 259 24.32 2.73 6.72
N TYR A 260 24.64 2.06 5.61
CA TYR A 260 25.09 0.67 5.65
C TYR A 260 26.23 0.44 4.66
N GLU A 261 27.06 -0.54 4.99
CA GLU A 261 28.12 -1.03 4.12
C GLU A 261 28.09 -2.56 4.06
N VAL A 262 28.30 -3.10 2.86
CA VAL A 262 28.42 -4.55 2.65
C VAL A 262 29.89 -4.84 2.41
N MET A 263 30.47 -5.80 3.13
CA MET A 263 31.89 -6.14 3.13
C MET A 263 32.12 -7.61 2.83
#